data_AF-A0A840R040-F1
#
_entry.id   AF-A0A840R040-F1
#
_cell.length_a   1.000
_cell.length_b   1.000
_cell.length_c   1.000
_cell.angle_alpha   90.00
_cell.angle_beta   90.00
_cell.angle_gamma   90.00
#
_symmetry.space_group_name_H-M   'P 1'
#
loop_
_entity.id
_entity.type
_entity.pdbx_description
1 polymer ?
#
loop_
_entity_poly.entity_id
_entity_poly.type
_entity_poly.pdbx_seq_one_letter_code
_entity_poly.pdbx_strand_id
1 'polypeptide(L)'
;MQDKITLILDYLNENQTRCSNSAAAKALGITAPELKKLLGTRRPETSWLVNAGTGEPAGYSDEEKHDELYRVSRIIKSAEVLTRNLDL
;
A
#
# COMPACT_ATOMS: atom_id res chain seq x y z
N MET A 1 8.65 -3.04 -13.04
CA MET A 1 7.88 -3.56 -11.87
C MET A 1 8.10 -2.66 -10.67
N GLN A 2 9.34 -2.42 -10.24
CA GLN A 2 9.61 -1.47 -9.16
C GLN A 2 9.04 -0.07 -9.45
N ASP A 3 9.09 0.41 -10.69
CA ASP A 3 8.50 1.71 -11.07
C ASP A 3 7.00 1.79 -10.78
N LYS A 4 6.26 0.70 -11.06
CA LYS A 4 4.81 0.63 -10.76
C LYS A 4 4.54 0.56 -9.25
N ILE A 5 5.42 -0.08 -8.47
CA ILE A 5 5.32 -0.11 -7.01
C ILE A 5 5.57 1.29 -6.44
N THR A 6 6.63 1.96 -6.89
CA THR A 6 6.93 3.34 -6.51
C THR A 6 5.77 4.26 -6.83
N LEU A 7 5.19 4.16 -8.03
CA LEU A 7 4.03 4.95 -8.43
C LEU A 7 2.83 4.76 -7.48
N ILE A 8 2.55 3.51 -7.05
CA ILE A 8 1.50 3.25 -6.07
C ILE A 8 1.86 3.89 -4.72
N LEU A 9 3.09 3.71 -4.23
CA LEU A 9 3.50 4.24 -2.92
C LEU A 9 3.45 5.77 -2.90
N ASP A 10 3.91 6.43 -3.96
CA ASP A 10 3.85 7.89 -4.10
C ASP A 10 2.41 8.38 -4.07
N TYR A 11 1.52 7.74 -4.84
CA TYR A 11 0.10 8.06 -4.81
C TYR A 11 -0.53 7.90 -3.42
N LEU A 12 -0.22 6.81 -2.71
CA LEU A 12 -0.75 6.58 -1.36
C LEU A 12 -0.22 7.61 -0.37
N ASN A 13 1.04 8.02 -0.53
CA ASN A 13 1.70 9.00 0.32
C ASN A 13 1.14 10.41 0.10
N GLU A 14 0.99 10.83 -1.15
CA GLU A 14 0.40 12.12 -1.53
C GLU A 14 -1.05 12.24 -1.06
N ASN A 15 -1.82 11.16 -1.19
CA ASN A 15 -3.23 11.12 -0.79
C ASN A 15 -3.43 10.73 0.69
N GLN A 16 -2.34 10.42 1.40
CA GLN A 16 -2.34 9.95 2.80
C GLN A 16 -3.40 8.87 3.05
N THR A 17 -3.46 7.89 2.16
CA THR A 17 -4.50 6.87 2.16
C THR A 17 -3.90 5.48 2.27
N ARG A 18 -4.49 4.67 3.14
CA ARG A 18 -4.15 3.24 3.23
C ARG A 18 -4.74 2.47 2.06
N CYS A 19 -4.04 1.42 1.66
CA CYS A 19 -4.47 0.48 0.64
C CYS A 19 -4.24 -0.96 1.09
N SER A 20 -5.14 -1.88 0.78
CA SER A 20 -4.92 -3.27 1.09
C SER A 20 -3.83 -3.87 0.21
N ASN A 21 -2.97 -4.69 0.82
CA ASN A 21 -1.94 -5.45 0.09
C ASN A 21 -2.52 -6.24 -1.09
N SER A 22 -3.74 -6.78 -0.93
CA SER A 22 -4.45 -7.49 -1.99
C SER A 22 -4.86 -6.60 -3.17
N ALA A 23 -5.31 -5.38 -2.90
CA ALA A 23 -5.71 -4.44 -3.96
C ALA A 23 -4.50 -3.95 -4.75
N ALA A 24 -3.44 -3.55 -4.05
CA ALA A 24 -2.18 -3.14 -4.68
C ALA A 24 -1.57 -4.28 -5.52
N ALA A 25 -1.49 -5.49 -4.97
CA ALA A 25 -0.95 -6.64 -5.70
C ALA A 25 -1.78 -6.97 -6.95
N LYS A 26 -3.11 -6.94 -6.84
CA LYS A 26 -4.01 -7.18 -7.97
C LYS A 26 -3.88 -6.09 -9.05
N ALA A 27 -3.71 -4.82 -8.68
CA ALA A 27 -3.45 -3.73 -9.64
C ALA A 27 -2.12 -3.92 -10.40
N LEU A 28 -1.14 -4.56 -9.76
CA LEU A 28 0.16 -4.88 -10.36
C LEU A 28 0.18 -6.23 -11.11
N GLY A 29 -0.91 -7.00 -11.08
CA GLY A 29 -0.98 -8.33 -11.69
C GLY A 29 -0.14 -9.41 -10.98
N ILE A 30 0.15 -9.22 -9.69
CA ILE A 30 0.96 -10.16 -8.87
C ILE A 30 0.21 -10.59 -7.60
N THR A 31 0.78 -11.52 -6.83
CA THR A 31 0.21 -11.92 -5.54
C THR A 31 0.68 -11.01 -4.40
N ALA A 32 -0.11 -10.92 -3.32
CA ALA A 32 0.27 -10.12 -2.14
C ALA A 32 1.59 -10.58 -1.47
N PRO A 33 1.92 -11.88 -1.38
CA PRO A 33 3.23 -12.33 -0.92
C PRO A 33 4.38 -11.87 -1.82
N GLU A 34 4.21 -11.86 -3.14
CA GLU A 34 5.22 -11.34 -4.07
C GLU A 34 5.42 -9.83 -3.89
N LEU A 35 4.34 -9.06 -3.77
CA LEU A 35 4.42 -7.63 -3.47
C LEU A 35 5.24 -7.38 -2.20
N LYS A 36 4.96 -8.12 -1.11
CA LYS A 36 5.73 -7.98 0.15
C LYS A 36 7.22 -8.24 -0.03
N LYS A 37 7.61 -9.21 -0.87
CA LYS A 37 9.03 -9.46 -1.18
C LYS A 37 9.64 -8.30 -1.97
N LEU A 38 8.88 -7.69 -2.89
CA LEU A 38 9.34 -6.59 -3.71
C LEU A 38 9.44 -5.25 -2.97
N LEU A 39 8.63 -5.04 -1.93
CA LEU A 39 8.70 -3.85 -1.07
C LEU A 39 10.02 -3.77 -0.29
N GLY A 40 10.62 -4.92 0.02
CA GLY A 40 11.89 -4.98 0.73
C GLY A 40 11.78 -4.51 2.18
N THR A 41 12.63 -3.55 2.55
CA THR A 41 12.73 -3.03 3.92
C THR A 41 11.50 -2.21 4.32
N ARG A 42 11.07 -2.37 5.57
CA ARG A 42 9.97 -1.58 6.14
C ARG A 42 10.39 -0.14 6.33
N ARG A 43 9.51 0.77 5.93
CA ARG A 43 9.65 2.22 6.05
C ARG A 43 8.26 2.87 6.10
N PRO A 44 8.15 4.13 6.55
CA PRO A 44 6.88 4.83 6.63
C PRO A 44 6.02 4.73 5.36
N GLU A 45 6.61 4.89 4.18
CA GLU A 45 5.88 4.86 2.91
C GLU A 45 5.30 3.47 2.60
N THR A 46 5.99 2.39 2.98
CA THR A 46 5.48 1.03 2.73
C THR A 46 4.42 0.62 3.76
N SER A 47 4.29 1.35 4.88
CA SER A 47 3.25 1.15 5.89
C SER A 47 1.85 1.51 5.41
N TRP A 48 1.72 2.29 4.32
CA TRP A 48 0.43 2.55 3.65
C TRP A 48 -0.25 1.25 3.15
N LEU A 49 0.53 0.18 2.93
CA LEU A 49 0.04 -1.11 2.48
C LEU A 49 -0.33 -2.02 3.67
N VAL A 50 -1.63 -2.14 3.91
CA VAL A 50 -2.17 -2.76 5.12
C VAL A 50 -2.89 -4.08 4.84
N ASN A 51 -3.15 -4.86 5.88
CA ASN A 51 -4.03 -6.02 5.79
C ASN A 51 -5.49 -5.55 5.61
N ALA A 52 -6.23 -6.16 4.69
CA ALA A 52 -7.61 -5.75 4.37
C ALA A 52 -8.60 -5.95 5.53
N GLY A 53 -8.35 -6.92 6.41
CA GLY A 53 -9.18 -7.28 7.55
C GLY A 53 -8.88 -6.45 8.79
N THR A 54 -7.60 -6.26 9.12
CA THR A 54 -7.20 -5.51 10.33
C THR A 54 -7.01 -4.02 10.09
N GLY A 55 -6.71 -3.60 8.85
CA GLY A 55 -6.34 -2.22 8.54
C GLY A 55 -4.92 -1.84 8.97
N GLU A 56 -4.12 -2.83 9.40
CA GLU A 56 -2.78 -2.65 9.94
C GLU A 56 -1.67 -3.08 8.96
N PRO A 57 -0.53 -2.37 8.92
CA PRO A 57 0.66 -2.85 8.24
C PRO A 57 1.34 -3.94 9.09
N ALA A 58 1.30 -5.18 8.60
CA ALA A 58 1.75 -6.33 9.39
C ALA A 58 3.27 -6.33 9.61
N GLY A 59 3.69 -6.36 10.88
CA GLY A 59 5.08 -6.48 11.29
C GLY A 59 5.85 -5.17 11.36
N TYR A 60 5.17 -4.02 11.31
CA TYR A 60 5.76 -2.70 11.47
C TYR A 60 5.77 -2.30 12.95
N SER A 61 6.89 -1.77 13.43
CA SER A 61 6.92 -1.02 14.70
C SER A 61 6.22 0.33 14.53
N ASP A 62 6.00 1.05 15.63
CA ASP A 62 5.38 2.37 15.55
C ASP A 62 6.30 3.41 14.89
N GLU A 63 7.63 3.29 15.00
CA GLU A 63 8.57 4.18 14.29
C GLU A 63 8.68 3.88 12.79
N GLU A 64 8.31 2.68 12.35
CA GLU A 64 8.30 2.29 10.94
C GLU A 64 6.99 2.69 10.23
N LYS A 65 5.97 3.13 10.98
CA LYS A 65 4.69 3.58 10.44
C LYS A 65 4.78 5.05 10.04
N HIS A 66 3.99 5.41 9.03
CA HIS A 66 3.79 6.81 8.70
C HIS A 66 2.95 7.50 9.79
N ASP A 67 3.33 8.70 10.23
CA ASP A 67 2.60 9.45 11.27
C ASP A 67 1.11 9.65 10.90
N GLU A 68 0.88 9.95 9.62
CA GLU A 68 -0.46 10.16 9.05
C GLU A 68 -1.23 8.86 8.73
N LEU A 69 -0.68 7.67 9.05
CA LEU A 69 -1.25 6.38 8.64
C LEU A 69 -2.72 6.21 9.06
N TYR A 70 -3.08 6.74 10.23
CA TYR A 70 -4.41 6.61 10.82
C TYR A 70 -5.26 7.88 10.71
N ARG A 71 -4.77 8.93 10.03
CA ARG A 71 -5.52 10.19 9.87
C ARG A 71 -6.88 9.97 9.19
N VAL A 72 -6.93 9.07 8.21
CA VAL A 72 -8.15 8.71 7.49
C VAL A 72 -8.51 7.26 7.75
N SER A 73 -9.79 6.97 8.02
CA SER A 73 -10.29 5.61 8.31
C SER A 73 -10.53 4.77 7.06
N ARG A 74 -10.68 5.41 5.90
CA ARG A 74 -10.92 4.74 4.61
C ARG A 74 -9.68 3.98 4.14
N ILE A 75 -9.89 2.78 3.64
CA ILE A 75 -8.86 1.93 3.05
C ILE A 75 -9.28 1.59 1.62
N ILE A 76 -8.37 1.74 0.66
CA ILE A 76 -8.57 1.27 -0.71
C ILE A 76 -8.54 -0.26 -0.70
N LYS A 77 -9.67 -0.90 -1.03
CA LYS A 77 -9.82 -2.37 -1.07
C LYS A 77 -10.04 -2.94 -2.48
N SER A 78 -10.26 -2.08 -3.48
CA SER A 78 -10.39 -2.49 -4.89
C SER A 78 -9.17 -2.02 -5.68
N ALA A 79 -8.63 -2.93 -6.51
CA ALA A 79 -7.56 -2.62 -7.46
C ALA A 79 -7.98 -1.58 -8.50
N GLU A 80 -9.28 -1.52 -8.83
CA GLU A 80 -9.83 -0.60 -9.84
C GLU A 80 -9.58 0.87 -9.50
N VAL A 81 -9.50 1.20 -8.20
CA VAL A 81 -9.18 2.55 -7.75
C VAL A 81 -7.76 2.92 -8.16
N LEU A 82 -6.81 2.01 -7.99
CA LEU A 82 -5.42 2.23 -8.37
C LEU A 82 -5.26 2.24 -9.88
N THR A 83 -5.79 1.24 -10.59
CA THR A 83 -5.64 1.15 -12.05
C THR A 83 -6.27 2.35 -12.76
N ARG A 84 -7.42 2.85 -12.28
CA ARG A 84 -8.07 4.04 -12.85
C ARG A 84 -7.29 5.33 -12.58
N ASN A 85 -6.73 5.49 -11.38
CA ASN A 85 -6.07 6.74 -11.00
C ASN A 85 -4.60 6.81 -11.44
N LEU A 86 -3.98 5.66 -11.71
CA LEU A 86 -2.55 5.54 -12.04
C LEU A 86 -2.27 4.98 -13.43
N ASP A 87 -3.31 4.65 -14.20
CA ASP A 87 -3.19 4.09 -15.57
C ASP A 87 -2.27 2.85 -15.62
N LEU A 88 -2.50 1.90 -14.71
CA LEU A 88 -1.65 0.72 -14.45
C LEU A 88 -1.96 -0.53 -15.30
#